data_AF-A0A563VNQ1-F1
#
_entry.id   AF-A0A563VNQ1-F1
#
_cell.length_a   1.000
_cell.length_b   1.000
_cell.length_c   1.000
_cell.angle_alpha   90.00
_cell.angle_beta   90.00
_cell.angle_gamma   90.00
#
_symmetry.space_group_name_H-M   'P 1'
#
loop_
_entity.id
_entity.type
_entity.pdbx_description
1 polymer ?
#
loop_
_entity_poly.entity_id
_entity_poly.type
_entity_poly.pdbx_seq_one_letter_code
_entity_poly.pdbx_strand_id
1 'polypeptide(L)'
;MLILGLFSVTAFAVGGLWGKKLATDGVTSDNALLKHQKFFVSLIIAIAFIFIILIIIDKFNLTPLLPQILPSLLLIYLAGWYHRVIFVAGFFILGLLLFLELNGRYNQAKIYQLATAVTLITFVLSILGYFMQPVERLLDESKITNGVVMQTTFYTCAPSAIANLARYTEKHPQLTEKEAIKYTKTNRFGTTTLREIKAMAKLGLNPEYHHNLNIKQLFELEQPALLHVKERNKDDEGVRFSHAVALLFINQKNQLLIVGNPYYGLQIKTIKDMDDYWFGEAITIKS
;
A
#
# COMPACT_ATOMS: atom_id res chain seq x y z
N MET A 1 2.26 -13.85 -7.80
CA MET A 1 0.94 -14.44 -7.48
C MET A 1 1.05 -15.92 -7.11
N LEU A 2 1.81 -16.75 -7.84
CA LEU A 2 1.99 -18.18 -7.51
C LEU A 2 2.43 -18.45 -6.06
N ILE A 3 3.49 -17.78 -5.59
CA ILE A 3 3.99 -17.93 -4.20
C ILE A 3 2.90 -17.59 -3.17
N LEU A 4 2.18 -16.48 -3.38
CA LEU A 4 1.08 -16.08 -2.50
C LEU A 4 -0.05 -17.13 -2.50
N GLY A 5 -0.38 -17.68 -3.67
CA GLY A 5 -1.36 -18.76 -3.79
C GLY A 5 -0.94 -20.01 -3.01
N LEU A 6 0.34 -20.39 -3.07
CA LEU A 6 0.88 -21.51 -2.31
C LEU A 6 0.75 -21.28 -0.79
N PHE A 7 1.10 -20.07 -0.32
CA PHE A 7 0.91 -19.70 1.08
C PHE A 7 -0.56 -19.73 1.49
N SER A 8 -1.47 -19.23 0.65
CA SER A 8 -2.92 -19.28 0.92
C SER A 8 -3.47 -20.70 1.01
N VAL A 9 -3.07 -21.60 0.09
CA VAL A 9 -3.47 -23.02 0.14
C VAL A 9 -2.93 -23.70 1.39
N THR A 10 -1.66 -23.45 1.71
CA THR A 10 -1.03 -23.99 2.93
C THR A 10 -1.71 -23.47 4.18
N ALA A 11 -2.00 -22.17 4.25
CA ALA A 11 -2.71 -21.54 5.36
C ALA A 11 -4.12 -22.11 5.54
N PHE A 12 -4.86 -22.29 4.45
CA PHE A 12 -6.17 -22.96 4.48
C PHE A 12 -6.07 -24.39 5.01
N ALA A 13 -5.09 -25.18 4.53
CA ALA A 13 -4.89 -26.55 4.97
C ALA A 13 -4.53 -26.63 6.46
N VAL A 14 -3.59 -25.80 6.93
CA VAL A 14 -3.19 -25.72 8.34
C VAL A 14 -4.37 -25.27 9.22
N GLY A 15 -5.12 -24.25 8.78
CA GLY A 15 -6.35 -23.83 9.44
C GLY A 15 -7.35 -24.98 9.55
N GLY A 16 -7.58 -25.70 8.45
CA GLY A 16 -8.49 -26.83 8.42
C GLY A 16 -8.09 -28.00 9.34
N LEU A 17 -6.81 -28.36 9.34
CA LEU A 17 -6.27 -29.39 10.26
C LEU A 17 -6.47 -28.99 11.72
N TRP A 18 -6.22 -27.72 12.04
CA TRP A 18 -6.40 -27.23 13.40
C TRP A 18 -7.89 -27.16 13.78
N GLY A 19 -8.76 -26.72 12.87
CA GLY A 19 -10.21 -26.68 13.08
C GLY A 19 -10.78 -28.08 13.35
N LYS A 20 -10.34 -29.07 12.57
CA LYS A 20 -10.70 -30.47 12.79
C LYS A 20 -10.23 -30.99 14.16
N LYS A 21 -8.99 -30.68 14.55
CA LYS A 21 -8.47 -31.06 15.87
C LYS A 21 -9.31 -30.46 17.00
N LEU A 22 -9.59 -29.16 16.94
CA LEU A 22 -10.43 -28.46 17.92
C LEU A 22 -11.83 -29.06 18.02
N ALA A 23 -12.45 -29.39 16.89
CA ALA A 23 -13.76 -30.03 16.88
C ALA A 23 -13.71 -31.44 17.51
N THR A 24 -12.63 -32.19 17.28
CA THR A 24 -12.40 -33.51 17.90
C THR A 24 -12.23 -33.39 19.42
N ASP A 25 -11.61 -32.29 19.88
CA ASP A 25 -11.47 -31.96 21.30
C ASP A 25 -12.79 -31.42 21.92
N GLY A 26 -13.90 -31.45 21.18
CA GLY A 26 -15.22 -31.01 21.64
C GLY A 26 -15.42 -29.49 21.65
N VAL A 27 -14.49 -28.73 21.05
CA VAL A 27 -14.63 -27.28 20.90
C VAL A 27 -15.59 -26.99 19.76
N THR A 28 -16.67 -26.27 20.07
CA THR A 28 -17.60 -25.69 19.10
C THR A 28 -17.45 -24.17 19.10
N SER A 29 -17.85 -23.50 18.01
CA SER A 29 -17.90 -22.03 17.98
C SER A 29 -18.67 -21.47 19.18
N ASP A 30 -19.83 -22.04 19.51
CA ASP A 30 -20.66 -21.59 20.64
C ASP A 30 -19.92 -21.69 21.99
N ASN A 31 -19.26 -22.81 22.27
CA ASN A 31 -18.53 -23.01 23.52
C ASN A 31 -17.29 -22.11 23.60
N ALA A 32 -16.55 -21.99 22.50
CA ALA A 32 -15.40 -21.10 22.41
C ALA A 32 -15.79 -19.63 22.59
N LEU A 33 -16.89 -19.20 21.94
CA LEU A 33 -17.39 -17.84 22.02
C LEU A 33 -17.89 -17.52 23.43
N LEU A 34 -18.66 -18.42 24.06
CA LEU A 34 -19.13 -18.24 25.45
C LEU A 34 -17.96 -18.17 26.44
N LYS A 35 -16.97 -19.06 26.30
CA LYS A 35 -15.78 -19.09 27.17
C LYS A 35 -14.93 -17.83 27.05
N HIS A 36 -14.80 -17.28 25.84
CA HIS A 36 -13.94 -16.13 25.55
C HIS A 36 -14.71 -14.84 25.23
N GLN A 37 -16.01 -14.78 25.53
CA GLN A 37 -16.88 -13.65 25.16
C GLN A 37 -16.36 -12.32 25.71
N LYS A 38 -15.99 -12.30 27.00
CA LYS A 38 -15.45 -11.10 27.65
C LYS A 38 -14.16 -10.62 26.98
N PHE A 39 -13.31 -11.55 26.56
CA PHE A 39 -12.08 -11.22 25.83
C PHE A 39 -12.39 -10.64 24.45
N PHE A 40 -13.29 -11.26 23.68
CA PHE A 40 -13.70 -10.75 22.36
C PHE A 40 -14.34 -9.36 22.43
N VAL A 41 -15.25 -9.14 23.40
CA VAL A 41 -15.85 -7.82 23.61
C VAL A 41 -14.79 -6.80 24.00
N SER A 42 -13.87 -7.15 24.91
CA SER A 42 -12.76 -6.27 25.28
C SER A 42 -11.85 -5.96 24.09
N LEU A 43 -11.61 -6.92 23.20
CA LEU A 43 -10.80 -6.75 22.00
C LEU A 43 -11.49 -5.80 21.01
N ILE A 44 -12.80 -5.95 20.79
CA ILE A 44 -13.58 -5.06 19.92
C ILE A 44 -13.57 -3.63 20.47
N ILE A 45 -13.75 -3.46 21.78
CA ILE A 45 -13.67 -2.15 22.45
C ILE A 45 -12.26 -1.56 22.29
N ALA A 46 -11.21 -2.36 22.48
CA ALA A 46 -9.83 -1.91 22.29
C ALA A 46 -9.56 -1.48 20.84
N ILE A 47 -10.03 -2.24 19.85
CA ILE A 47 -9.93 -1.89 18.43
C ILE A 47 -10.69 -0.59 18.14
N ALA A 48 -11.90 -0.43 18.65
CA ALA A 48 -12.68 0.80 18.49
C ALA A 48 -11.96 2.00 19.11
N PHE A 49 -11.36 1.83 20.29
CA PHE A 49 -10.58 2.87 20.94
C PHE A 49 -9.32 3.25 20.14
N ILE A 50 -8.62 2.27 19.56
CA ILE A 50 -7.50 2.51 18.65
C ILE A 50 -7.96 3.33 17.43
N PHE A 51 -9.10 2.98 16.81
CA PHE A 51 -9.64 3.76 15.69
C PHE A 51 -9.98 5.20 16.09
N ILE A 52 -10.57 5.42 17.26
CA ILE A 52 -10.84 6.78 17.78
C ILE A 52 -9.53 7.56 17.94
N ILE A 53 -8.50 6.94 18.52
CA ILE A 53 -7.16 7.57 18.64
C ILE A 53 -6.61 7.92 17.25
N LEU A 54 -6.67 7.01 16.28
CA LEU A 54 -6.18 7.27 14.93
C LEU A 54 -6.92 8.43 14.26
N ILE A 55 -8.25 8.53 14.42
CA ILE A 55 -9.05 9.64 13.92
C ILE A 55 -8.65 10.96 14.59
N ILE A 56 -8.38 10.96 15.89
CA ILE A 56 -7.90 12.14 16.62
C ILE A 56 -6.51 12.55 16.10
N ILE A 57 -5.59 11.60 15.95
CA ILE A 57 -4.23 11.87 15.43
C ILE A 57 -4.30 12.52 14.05
N ASP A 58 -5.11 11.97 13.16
CA ASP A 58 -5.29 12.49 11.80
C ASP A 58 -5.93 13.89 11.82
N LYS A 59 -7.04 14.08 12.56
CA LYS A 59 -7.76 15.35 12.65
C LYS A 59 -6.90 16.50 13.18
N PHE A 60 -6.01 16.22 14.12
CA PHE A 60 -5.12 17.22 14.71
C PHE A 60 -3.73 17.26 14.04
N ASN A 61 -3.53 16.56 12.91
CA ASN A 61 -2.27 16.47 12.18
C ASN A 61 -1.08 16.08 13.08
N LEU A 62 -1.34 15.21 14.06
CA LEU A 62 -0.36 14.69 15.03
C LEU A 62 0.44 13.52 14.45
N THR A 63 0.27 13.23 13.17
CA THR A 63 1.01 12.23 12.38
C THR A 63 2.54 12.29 12.58
N PRO A 64 3.18 13.46 12.75
CA PRO A 64 4.61 13.53 13.06
C PRO A 64 5.04 12.87 14.38
N LEU A 65 4.11 12.62 15.33
CA LEU A 65 4.39 11.94 16.60
C LEU A 65 4.49 10.41 16.44
N LEU A 66 3.83 9.83 15.43
CA LEU A 66 3.84 8.37 15.21
C LEU A 66 5.25 7.78 15.04
N PRO A 67 6.14 8.37 14.21
CA PRO A 67 7.50 7.85 14.03
C PRO A 67 8.44 8.10 15.22
N GLN A 68 8.06 8.91 16.22
CA GLN A 68 8.83 9.00 17.48
C GLN A 68 8.66 7.74 18.34
N ILE A 69 7.56 7.01 18.15
CA ILE A 69 7.20 5.81 18.91
C ILE A 69 7.60 4.54 18.14
N LEU A 70 7.49 4.55 16.81
CA LEU A 70 7.86 3.41 15.95
C LEU A 70 8.87 3.83 14.88
N PRO A 71 10.01 3.12 14.70
CA PRO A 71 10.95 3.42 13.62
C PRO A 71 10.26 3.42 12.24
N SER A 72 10.47 4.47 11.44
CA SER A 72 9.83 4.64 10.12
C SER A 72 10.08 3.46 9.18
N LEU A 73 11.27 2.86 9.25
CA LEU A 73 11.60 1.66 8.50
C LEU A 73 10.64 0.50 8.84
N LEU A 74 10.31 0.28 10.11
CA LEU A 74 9.39 -0.77 10.52
C LEU A 74 7.99 -0.52 9.96
N LEU A 75 7.52 0.73 9.98
CA LEU A 75 6.23 1.12 9.39
C LEU A 75 6.19 0.85 7.88
N ILE A 76 7.24 1.18 7.15
CA ILE A 76 7.36 0.90 5.71
C ILE A 76 7.32 -0.61 5.44
N TYR A 77 8.00 -1.42 6.26
CA TYR A 77 7.96 -2.87 6.14
C TYR A 77 6.56 -3.42 6.43
N LEU A 78 5.93 -3.00 7.53
CA LEU A 78 4.58 -3.42 7.88
C LEU A 78 3.58 -3.08 6.78
N ALA A 79 3.58 -1.83 6.29
CA ALA A 79 2.71 -1.38 5.20
C ALA A 79 2.96 -2.18 3.91
N GLY A 80 4.22 -2.49 3.59
CA GLY A 80 4.60 -3.27 2.41
C GLY A 80 4.07 -4.70 2.37
N TRP A 81 3.83 -5.31 3.54
CA TRP A 81 3.39 -6.71 3.68
C TRP A 81 1.95 -6.86 4.18
N TYR A 82 1.36 -5.82 4.76
CA TYR A 82 0.04 -5.81 5.41
C TYR A 82 -1.04 -6.59 4.65
N HIS A 83 -1.32 -6.21 3.40
CA HIS A 83 -2.37 -6.87 2.61
C HIS A 83 -2.10 -8.35 2.33
N ARG A 84 -0.83 -8.75 2.18
CA ARG A 84 -0.45 -10.16 1.98
C ARG A 84 -0.69 -10.99 3.23
N VAL A 85 -0.32 -10.44 4.40
CA VAL A 85 -0.53 -11.11 5.69
C VAL A 85 -2.02 -11.30 5.95
N ILE A 86 -2.84 -10.25 5.75
CA ILE A 86 -4.30 -10.34 5.92
C ILE A 86 -4.90 -11.36 4.96
N PHE A 87 -4.48 -11.36 3.70
CA PHE A 87 -4.99 -12.30 2.71
C PHE A 87 -4.71 -13.75 3.14
N VAL A 88 -3.47 -14.07 3.51
CA VAL A 88 -3.10 -15.43 3.97
C VAL A 88 -3.81 -15.80 5.28
N ALA A 89 -3.91 -14.87 6.23
CA ALA A 89 -4.63 -15.08 7.48
C ALA A 89 -6.12 -15.34 7.26
N GLY A 90 -6.74 -14.66 6.29
CA GLY A 90 -8.14 -14.91 5.95
C GLY A 90 -8.37 -16.32 5.37
N PHE A 91 -7.44 -16.83 4.55
CA PHE A 91 -7.50 -18.23 4.10
C PHE A 91 -7.34 -19.23 5.25
N PHE A 92 -6.45 -18.92 6.21
CA PHE A 92 -6.32 -19.71 7.43
C PHE A 92 -7.63 -19.74 8.23
N ILE A 93 -8.25 -18.58 8.48
CA ILE A 93 -9.52 -18.48 9.21
C ILE A 93 -10.64 -19.22 8.47
N LEU A 94 -10.69 -19.10 7.14
CA LEU A 94 -11.66 -19.80 6.30
C LEU A 94 -11.56 -21.33 6.49
N GLY A 95 -10.33 -21.87 6.41
CA GLY A 95 -10.09 -23.30 6.65
C GLY A 95 -10.44 -23.69 8.09
N LEU A 96 -10.01 -22.91 9.07
CA LEU A 96 -10.31 -23.14 10.49
C LEU A 96 -11.81 -23.26 10.74
N LEU A 97 -12.60 -22.27 10.32
CA LEU A 97 -14.05 -22.23 10.57
C LEU A 97 -14.78 -23.36 9.84
N LEU A 98 -14.42 -23.61 8.58
CA LEU A 98 -15.05 -24.66 7.77
C LEU A 98 -14.90 -26.03 8.44
N PHE A 99 -13.68 -26.41 8.83
CA PHE A 99 -13.43 -27.73 9.41
C PHE A 99 -13.74 -27.84 10.90
N LEU A 100 -13.86 -26.72 11.62
CA LEU A 100 -14.40 -26.70 12.98
C LEU A 100 -15.89 -27.06 12.98
N GLU A 101 -16.69 -26.44 12.11
CA GLU A 101 -18.14 -26.62 12.11
C GLU A 101 -18.60 -27.87 11.34
N LEU A 102 -17.88 -28.32 10.31
CA LEU A 102 -18.23 -29.54 9.57
C LEU A 102 -18.17 -30.82 10.40
N ASN A 103 -17.39 -30.83 11.50
CA ASN A 103 -17.32 -31.96 12.43
C ASN A 103 -18.37 -31.87 13.56
N GLY A 104 -19.16 -30.79 13.60
CA GLY A 104 -20.22 -30.57 14.59
C GLY A 104 -21.49 -31.37 14.29
N ARG A 105 -22.42 -31.41 15.26
CA ARG A 105 -23.73 -32.03 15.06
C ARG A 105 -24.54 -31.23 14.02
N TYR A 106 -25.00 -31.89 12.97
CA TYR A 106 -25.80 -31.31 11.89
C TYR A 106 -27.05 -30.61 12.42
N ASN A 107 -27.03 -29.27 12.41
CA ASN A 107 -28.18 -28.40 12.65
C ASN A 107 -28.31 -27.46 11.45
N GLN A 108 -29.48 -27.40 10.84
CA GLN A 108 -29.73 -26.55 9.67
C GLN A 108 -29.38 -25.08 9.94
N ALA A 109 -29.71 -24.54 11.11
CA ALA A 109 -29.39 -23.17 11.47
C ALA A 109 -27.88 -22.91 11.48
N LYS A 110 -27.09 -23.86 11.99
CA LYS A 110 -25.62 -23.77 12.01
C LYS A 110 -25.02 -23.88 10.62
N ILE A 111 -25.59 -24.73 9.76
CA ILE A 111 -25.17 -24.84 8.36
C ILE A 111 -25.41 -23.52 7.63
N TYR A 112 -26.56 -22.88 7.83
CA TYR A 112 -26.84 -21.56 7.25
C TYR A 112 -25.85 -20.50 7.77
N GLN A 113 -25.60 -20.44 9.07
CA GLN A 113 -24.61 -19.51 9.64
C GLN A 113 -23.20 -19.73 9.08
N LEU A 114 -22.76 -20.98 9.01
CA LEU A 114 -21.47 -21.34 8.41
C LEU A 114 -21.41 -20.95 6.93
N ALA A 115 -22.46 -21.26 6.16
CA ALA A 115 -22.54 -20.91 4.75
C ALA A 115 -22.47 -19.39 4.55
N THR A 116 -23.19 -18.60 5.37
CA THR A 116 -23.12 -17.14 5.34
C THR A 116 -21.71 -16.63 5.67
N ALA A 117 -21.08 -17.15 6.72
CA ALA A 117 -19.72 -16.76 7.11
C ALA A 117 -18.68 -17.10 6.03
N VAL A 118 -18.71 -18.33 5.50
CA VAL A 118 -17.83 -18.80 4.43
C VAL A 118 -18.03 -17.95 3.17
N THR A 119 -19.28 -17.65 2.80
CA THR A 119 -19.58 -16.80 1.64
C THR A 119 -19.02 -15.40 1.83
N LEU A 120 -19.23 -14.78 2.99
CA LEU A 120 -18.76 -13.43 3.28
C LEU A 120 -17.23 -13.36 3.28
N ILE A 121 -16.56 -14.28 3.96
CA ILE A 121 -15.09 -14.33 4.00
C ILE A 121 -14.52 -14.56 2.60
N THR A 122 -15.10 -15.49 1.84
CA THR A 122 -14.66 -15.77 0.46
C THR A 122 -14.86 -14.56 -0.45
N PHE A 123 -15.98 -13.84 -0.30
CA PHE A 123 -16.26 -12.62 -1.06
C PHE A 123 -15.24 -11.52 -0.75
N VAL A 124 -14.99 -11.25 0.54
CA VAL A 124 -13.99 -10.25 0.97
C VAL A 124 -12.58 -10.63 0.52
N LEU A 125 -12.20 -11.90 0.63
CA LEU A 125 -10.93 -12.41 0.12
C LEU A 125 -10.84 -12.27 -1.40
N SER A 126 -11.92 -12.49 -2.14
CA SER A 126 -11.95 -12.32 -3.60
C SER A 126 -11.71 -10.87 -4.00
N ILE A 127 -12.33 -9.91 -3.30
CA ILE A 127 -12.06 -8.48 -3.49
C ILE A 127 -10.59 -8.17 -3.20
N LEU A 128 -10.07 -8.60 -2.04
CA LEU A 128 -8.68 -8.36 -1.67
C LEU A 128 -7.72 -8.97 -2.71
N GLY A 129 -7.99 -10.20 -3.16
CA GLY A 129 -7.24 -10.91 -4.19
C GLY A 129 -7.24 -10.18 -5.53
N TYR A 130 -8.38 -9.62 -5.94
CA TYR A 130 -8.50 -8.78 -7.13
C TYR A 130 -7.56 -7.57 -7.05
N PHE A 131 -7.58 -6.83 -5.94
CA PHE A 131 -6.74 -5.65 -5.79
C PHE A 131 -5.23 -5.99 -5.69
N MET A 132 -4.89 -7.20 -5.23
CA MET A 132 -3.52 -7.67 -5.18
C MET A 132 -2.93 -8.08 -6.54
N GLN A 133 -3.75 -8.20 -7.59
CA GLN A 133 -3.27 -8.57 -8.93
C GLN A 133 -2.36 -7.50 -9.53
N PRO A 134 -1.30 -7.92 -10.27
CA PRO A 134 -0.41 -6.99 -10.96
C PRO A 134 -1.18 -6.23 -12.06
N VAL A 135 -0.80 -4.98 -12.29
CA VAL A 135 -1.44 -4.12 -13.31
C VAL A 135 -0.72 -4.13 -14.66
N GLU A 136 0.32 -4.96 -14.82
CA GLU A 136 1.14 -5.07 -16.05
C GLU A 136 0.30 -5.32 -17.33
N ARG A 137 -0.83 -6.02 -17.20
CA ARG A 137 -1.74 -6.34 -18.33
C ARG A 137 -2.77 -5.25 -18.62
N LEU A 138 -2.86 -4.22 -17.78
CA LEU A 138 -3.79 -3.10 -17.91
C LEU A 138 -3.12 -1.86 -18.50
N LEU A 139 -1.81 -1.92 -18.73
CA LEU A 139 -1.03 -0.83 -19.29
C LEU A 139 -1.33 -0.67 -20.77
N ASP A 140 -1.59 0.57 -21.18
CA ASP A 140 -1.62 0.96 -22.58
C ASP A 140 -0.19 1.18 -23.11
N GLU A 141 -0.07 1.68 -24.33
CA GLU A 141 1.21 2.10 -24.89
C GLU A 141 1.82 3.23 -24.07
N SER A 142 3.10 3.08 -23.71
CA SER A 142 3.80 4.08 -22.89
C SER A 142 3.87 5.42 -23.64
N LYS A 143 3.42 6.47 -22.97
CA LYS A 143 3.39 7.84 -23.50
C LYS A 143 4.43 8.70 -22.81
N ILE A 144 5.13 9.52 -23.60
CA ILE A 144 6.01 10.59 -23.10
C ILE A 144 5.41 11.92 -23.53
N THR A 145 5.27 12.87 -22.60
CA THR A 145 4.75 14.21 -22.87
C THR A 145 5.68 15.22 -22.23
N ASN A 146 6.20 16.17 -23.02
CA ASN A 146 7.18 17.17 -22.56
C ASN A 146 8.40 16.54 -21.84
N GLY A 147 8.89 15.42 -22.37
CA GLY A 147 10.02 14.68 -21.77
C GLY A 147 9.67 13.84 -20.53
N VAL A 148 8.41 13.86 -20.07
CA VAL A 148 7.94 13.12 -18.89
C VAL A 148 7.21 11.85 -19.31
N VAL A 149 7.64 10.70 -18.79
CA VAL A 149 6.94 9.42 -18.85
C VAL A 149 5.62 9.54 -18.09
N MET A 150 4.53 9.35 -18.81
CA MET A 150 3.17 9.47 -18.30
C MET A 150 2.71 8.14 -17.70
N GLN A 151 1.73 8.20 -16.79
CA GLN A 151 1.02 7.00 -16.36
C GLN A 151 -0.10 6.68 -17.35
N THR A 152 -0.31 5.39 -17.65
CA THR A 152 -1.44 4.92 -18.48
C THR A 152 -2.60 4.41 -17.63
N THR A 153 -2.37 4.11 -16.35
CA THR A 153 -3.42 3.64 -15.42
C THR A 153 -3.43 4.46 -14.13
N PHE A 154 -4.53 4.42 -13.38
CA PHE A 154 -4.63 5.10 -12.07
C PHE A 154 -3.66 4.56 -11.00
N TYR A 155 -2.99 3.43 -11.25
CA TYR A 155 -2.15 2.74 -10.25
C TYR A 155 -0.65 2.97 -10.46
N THR A 156 -0.25 3.54 -11.59
CA THR A 156 1.13 3.49 -12.12
C THR A 156 1.87 4.82 -12.08
N CYS A 157 1.42 5.75 -11.21
CA CYS A 157 2.16 6.99 -10.94
C CYS A 157 3.60 6.73 -10.49
N ALA A 158 3.81 5.86 -9.51
CA ALA A 158 5.14 5.55 -8.99
C ALA A 158 6.11 4.95 -10.03
N PRO A 159 5.76 3.90 -10.81
CA PRO A 159 6.67 3.42 -11.86
C PRO A 159 6.98 4.48 -12.91
N SER A 160 6.02 5.32 -13.30
CA SER A 160 6.29 6.43 -14.22
C SER A 160 7.20 7.51 -13.61
N ALA A 161 7.00 7.87 -12.34
CA ALA A 161 7.88 8.80 -11.62
C ALA A 161 9.31 8.24 -11.49
N ILE A 162 9.47 6.95 -11.18
CA ILE A 162 10.78 6.28 -11.14
C ILE A 162 11.42 6.26 -12.53
N ALA A 163 10.64 6.02 -13.59
CA ALA A 163 11.13 6.11 -14.96
C ALA A 163 11.64 7.51 -15.29
N ASN A 164 10.92 8.56 -14.89
CA ASN A 164 11.35 9.94 -15.05
C ASN A 164 12.69 10.22 -14.35
N LEU A 165 12.85 9.79 -13.10
CA LEU A 165 14.11 9.93 -12.36
C LEU A 165 15.27 9.17 -13.02
N ALA A 166 15.03 7.94 -13.47
CA ALA A 166 16.04 7.12 -14.12
C ALA A 166 16.49 7.68 -15.47
N ARG A 167 15.56 8.29 -16.21
CA ARG A 167 15.85 9.00 -17.46
C ARG A 167 16.58 10.31 -17.22
N TYR A 168 16.13 11.08 -16.23
CA TYR A 168 16.72 12.38 -15.87
C TYR A 168 18.18 12.25 -15.40
N THR A 169 18.50 11.18 -14.66
CA THR A 169 19.88 10.88 -14.22
C THR A 169 20.70 10.11 -15.26
N GLU A 170 20.16 9.89 -16.46
CA GLU A 170 20.79 9.16 -17.56
C GLU A 170 21.18 7.71 -17.25
N LYS A 171 20.83 7.16 -16.06
CA LYS A 171 21.10 5.76 -15.71
C LYS A 171 20.30 4.79 -16.58
N HIS A 172 19.06 5.15 -16.93
CA HIS A 172 18.22 4.39 -17.86
C HIS A 172 17.44 5.35 -18.80
N PRO A 173 18.09 5.91 -19.83
CA PRO A 173 17.54 7.01 -20.64
C PRO A 173 16.32 6.64 -21.46
N GLN A 174 16.08 5.33 -21.68
CA GLN A 174 14.94 4.82 -22.45
C GLN A 174 13.87 4.16 -21.57
N LEU A 175 14.01 4.19 -20.25
CA LEU A 175 13.09 3.48 -19.36
C LEU A 175 11.66 4.00 -19.54
N THR A 176 10.74 3.08 -19.79
CA THR A 176 9.31 3.35 -19.93
C THR A 176 8.54 2.96 -18.66
N GLU A 177 7.27 3.40 -18.55
CA GLU A 177 6.35 2.93 -17.50
C GLU A 177 6.26 1.40 -17.49
N LYS A 178 6.12 0.79 -18.68
CA LYS A 178 5.95 -0.65 -18.86
C LYS A 178 7.18 -1.46 -18.49
N GLU A 179 8.36 -0.85 -18.48
CA GLU A 179 9.57 -1.48 -17.97
C GLU A 179 9.74 -1.22 -16.47
N ALA A 180 9.52 0.01 -16.01
CA ALA A 180 9.62 0.38 -14.60
C ALA A 180 8.68 -0.46 -13.72
N ILE A 181 7.48 -0.78 -14.21
CA ILE A 181 6.52 -1.62 -13.47
C ILE A 181 7.07 -3.01 -13.11
N LYS A 182 7.99 -3.55 -13.93
CA LYS A 182 8.60 -4.86 -13.69
C LYS A 182 9.48 -4.84 -12.44
N TYR A 183 10.01 -3.66 -12.07
CA TYR A 183 10.81 -3.45 -10.87
C TYR A 183 9.94 -3.13 -9.66
N THR A 184 8.95 -2.25 -9.81
CA THR A 184 8.05 -1.84 -8.72
C THR A 184 7.06 -2.93 -8.31
N LYS A 185 6.73 -3.86 -9.20
CA LYS A 185 5.69 -4.88 -8.99
C LYS A 185 4.37 -4.25 -8.53
N THR A 186 3.97 -3.15 -9.16
CA THR A 186 2.73 -2.42 -8.89
C THR A 186 1.50 -3.35 -9.05
N ASN A 187 0.54 -3.21 -8.14
CA ASN A 187 -0.76 -3.89 -8.20
C ASN A 187 -1.89 -2.85 -8.17
N ARG A 188 -3.16 -3.28 -8.08
CA ARG A 188 -4.30 -2.35 -8.09
C ARG A 188 -4.48 -1.57 -6.77
N PHE A 189 -3.65 -1.82 -5.76
CA PHE A 189 -3.49 -0.91 -4.63
C PHE A 189 -2.47 0.20 -4.91
N GLY A 190 -1.81 0.17 -6.07
CA GLY A 190 -0.70 1.05 -6.41
C GLY A 190 0.66 0.45 -6.04
N THR A 191 1.60 1.34 -5.69
CA THR A 191 2.96 0.96 -5.30
C THR A 191 3.21 1.43 -3.89
N THR A 192 3.73 0.53 -3.05
CA THR A 192 4.13 0.87 -1.67
C THR A 192 5.54 1.47 -1.67
N THR A 193 5.84 2.37 -0.75
CA THR A 193 7.17 2.97 -0.54
C THR A 193 8.30 1.94 -0.49
N LEU A 194 8.11 0.80 0.18
CA LEU A 194 9.10 -0.28 0.20
C LEU A 194 9.46 -0.80 -1.19
N ARG A 195 8.47 -0.88 -2.10
CA ARG A 195 8.67 -1.35 -3.47
C ARG A 195 9.30 -0.27 -4.34
N GLU A 196 9.02 1.00 -4.09
CA GLU A 196 9.66 2.13 -4.76
C GLU A 196 11.16 2.15 -4.45
N ILE A 197 11.53 2.13 -3.15
CA ILE A 197 12.92 2.04 -2.70
C ILE A 197 13.61 0.82 -3.33
N LYS A 198 12.99 -0.36 -3.29
CA LYS A 198 13.56 -1.57 -3.89
C LYS A 198 13.72 -1.48 -5.41
N ALA A 199 12.77 -0.85 -6.10
CA ALA A 199 12.84 -0.67 -7.55
C ALA A 199 13.95 0.32 -7.93
N MET A 200 14.01 1.46 -7.24
CA MET A 200 15.05 2.47 -7.44
C MET A 200 16.45 1.90 -7.16
N ALA A 201 16.61 1.12 -6.09
CA ALA A 201 17.86 0.43 -5.78
C ALA A 201 18.27 -0.55 -6.89
N LYS A 202 17.32 -1.34 -7.43
CA LYS A 202 17.58 -2.26 -8.56
C LYS A 202 17.95 -1.54 -9.85
N LEU A 203 17.47 -0.32 -10.03
CA LEU A 203 17.83 0.54 -11.16
C LEU A 203 19.16 1.28 -10.94
N GLY A 204 19.84 1.07 -9.80
CA GLY A 204 21.11 1.74 -9.48
C GLY A 204 20.95 3.21 -9.09
N LEU A 205 19.75 3.63 -8.68
CA LEU A 205 19.45 5.02 -8.30
C LEU A 205 19.84 5.34 -6.84
N ASN A 206 20.38 4.39 -6.09
CA ASN A 206 20.86 4.58 -4.71
C ASN A 206 19.89 5.38 -3.81
N PRO A 207 18.67 4.85 -3.58
CA PRO A 207 17.61 5.60 -2.92
C PRO A 207 17.86 5.79 -1.42
N GLU A 208 17.57 6.99 -0.91
CA GLU A 208 17.54 7.30 0.53
C GLU A 208 16.17 7.86 0.90
N TYR A 209 15.53 7.29 1.92
CA TYR A 209 14.19 7.69 2.34
C TYR A 209 14.26 8.71 3.47
N HIS A 210 13.63 9.85 3.25
CA HIS A 210 13.48 10.93 4.19
C HIS A 210 11.99 11.17 4.45
N HIS A 211 11.63 11.40 5.72
CA HIS A 211 10.25 11.65 6.14
C HIS A 211 10.21 12.82 7.12
N ASN A 212 9.01 13.38 7.31
CA ASN A 212 8.78 14.57 8.14
C ASN A 212 9.66 15.76 7.75
N LEU A 213 9.97 15.88 6.47
CA LEU A 213 10.70 17.02 5.94
C LEU A 213 9.77 18.21 5.80
N ASN A 214 10.28 19.40 6.12
CA ASN A 214 9.68 20.65 5.69
C ASN A 214 10.26 21.12 4.34
N ILE A 215 9.65 22.13 3.73
CA ILE A 215 10.05 22.59 2.41
C ILE A 215 11.49 23.12 2.38
N LYS A 216 11.97 23.78 3.45
CA LYS A 216 13.36 24.26 3.52
C LYS A 216 14.35 23.09 3.49
N GLN A 217 14.07 22.05 4.26
CA GLN A 217 14.89 20.83 4.28
C GLN A 217 14.87 20.13 2.92
N LEU A 218 13.75 20.15 2.18
CA LEU A 218 13.70 19.63 0.82
C LEU A 218 14.64 20.41 -0.11
N PHE A 219 14.65 21.74 0.00
CA PHE A 219 15.60 22.57 -0.75
C PHE A 219 17.04 22.30 -0.33
N GLU A 220 17.34 22.14 0.96
CA GLU A 220 18.69 21.83 1.45
C GLU A 220 19.25 20.50 0.93
N LEU A 221 18.38 19.52 0.60
CA LEU A 221 18.83 18.24 0.03
C LEU A 221 19.40 18.40 -1.38
N GLU A 222 18.92 19.37 -2.17
CA GLU A 222 19.33 19.65 -3.56
C GLU A 222 19.44 18.41 -4.47
N GLN A 223 18.64 17.39 -4.18
CA GLN A 223 18.68 16.11 -4.88
C GLN A 223 17.38 15.84 -5.62
N PRO A 224 17.45 15.20 -6.80
CA PRO A 224 16.26 14.62 -7.41
C PRO A 224 15.65 13.58 -6.47
N ALA A 225 14.33 13.45 -6.49
CA ALA A 225 13.63 12.58 -5.55
C ALA A 225 12.30 12.09 -6.11
N LEU A 226 11.82 10.96 -5.62
CA LEU A 226 10.41 10.60 -5.71
C LEU A 226 9.68 11.25 -4.55
N LEU A 227 8.63 12.02 -4.84
CA LEU A 227 7.80 12.69 -3.84
C LEU A 227 6.39 12.09 -3.82
N HIS A 228 5.86 11.87 -2.62
CA HIS A 228 4.44 11.61 -2.43
C HIS A 228 3.68 12.93 -2.27
N VAL A 229 2.60 13.11 -3.03
CA VAL A 229 1.87 14.38 -3.09
C VAL A 229 0.35 14.17 -3.08
N LYS A 230 -0.38 15.20 -2.66
CA LYS A 230 -1.83 15.35 -2.66
C LYS A 230 -2.23 16.04 -3.97
N GLU A 231 -2.44 15.25 -5.02
CA GLU A 231 -2.76 15.76 -6.35
C GLU A 231 -4.23 16.13 -6.48
N ARG A 232 -4.52 17.14 -7.31
CA ARG A 232 -5.88 17.53 -7.67
C ARG A 232 -6.28 16.95 -9.02
N ASN A 233 -7.57 16.72 -9.17
CA ASN A 233 -8.11 16.28 -10.46
C ASN A 233 -8.13 17.44 -11.48
N LYS A 234 -8.21 17.11 -12.78
CA LYS A 234 -8.06 18.07 -13.89
C LYS A 234 -9.04 19.24 -13.86
N ASP A 235 -10.22 19.01 -13.30
CA ASP A 235 -11.32 19.97 -13.35
C ASP A 235 -11.35 20.91 -12.13
N ASP A 236 -10.34 20.87 -11.26
CA ASP A 236 -10.18 21.65 -10.00
C ASP A 236 -11.34 21.54 -8.98
N GLU A 237 -12.44 20.88 -9.36
CA GLU A 237 -13.56 20.47 -8.51
C GLU A 237 -13.37 19.01 -8.07
N GLY A 238 -12.59 18.77 -7.01
CA GLY A 238 -12.41 17.39 -6.56
C GLY A 238 -11.62 17.17 -5.28
N VAL A 239 -11.78 15.95 -4.76
CA VAL A 239 -11.03 15.42 -3.61
C VAL A 239 -9.56 15.23 -4.00
N ARG A 240 -8.63 15.73 -3.16
CA ARG A 240 -7.19 15.49 -3.35
C ARG A 240 -6.91 13.99 -3.20
N PHE A 241 -6.12 13.43 -4.11
CA PHE A 241 -5.75 12.01 -4.06
C PHE A 241 -4.24 11.83 -3.88
N SER A 242 -3.84 10.71 -3.29
CA SER A 242 -2.42 10.38 -3.12
C SER A 242 -1.79 10.03 -4.46
N HIS A 243 -0.66 10.67 -4.77
CA HIS A 243 0.04 10.54 -6.04
C HIS A 243 1.57 10.53 -5.84
N ALA A 244 2.31 10.09 -6.85
CA ALA A 244 3.76 10.04 -6.83
C ALA A 244 4.32 10.78 -8.04
N VAL A 245 5.25 11.70 -7.79
CA VAL A 245 5.87 12.55 -8.82
C VAL A 245 7.39 12.53 -8.72
N ALA A 246 8.07 12.83 -9.82
CA ALA A 246 9.51 12.95 -9.85
C ALA A 246 9.93 14.41 -9.64
N LEU A 247 10.59 14.72 -8.53
CA LEU A 247 11.34 15.96 -8.38
C LEU A 247 12.62 15.82 -9.20
N LEU A 248 12.71 16.59 -10.28
CA LEU A 248 13.84 16.52 -11.21
C LEU A 248 14.92 17.52 -10.82
N PHE A 249 14.54 18.75 -10.47
CA PHE A 249 15.49 19.82 -10.21
C PHE A 249 14.95 20.84 -9.21
N ILE A 250 15.84 21.40 -8.40
CA ILE A 250 15.54 22.50 -7.46
C ILE A 250 16.37 23.72 -7.87
N ASN A 251 15.70 24.84 -8.13
CA ASN A 251 16.33 26.13 -8.34
C ASN A 251 16.26 26.96 -7.06
N GLN A 252 17.36 26.99 -6.29
CA GLN A 252 17.45 27.78 -5.05
C GLN A 252 17.19 29.27 -5.27
N LYS A 253 17.80 29.85 -6.30
CA LYS A 253 17.77 31.29 -6.55
C LYS A 253 16.36 31.81 -6.77
N ASN A 254 15.56 31.05 -7.51
CA ASN A 254 14.20 31.43 -7.87
C ASN A 254 13.14 30.75 -6.99
N GLN A 255 13.55 29.87 -6.07
CA GLN A 255 12.65 29.07 -5.22
C GLN A 255 11.65 28.23 -6.03
N LEU A 256 12.12 27.63 -7.12
CA LEU A 256 11.31 26.82 -8.03
C LEU A 256 11.74 25.35 -8.00
N LEU A 257 10.76 24.45 -8.07
CA LEU A 257 10.96 23.02 -8.22
C LEU A 257 10.43 22.58 -9.58
N ILE A 258 11.23 21.79 -10.30
CA ILE A 258 10.82 21.17 -11.57
C ILE A 258 10.36 19.75 -11.26
N VAL A 259 9.10 19.47 -11.54
CA VAL A 259 8.44 18.20 -11.22
C VAL A 259 7.99 17.52 -12.50
N GLY A 260 8.47 16.30 -12.72
CA GLY A 260 7.91 15.38 -13.72
C GLY A 260 6.69 14.67 -13.14
N ASN A 261 5.50 15.19 -13.45
CA ASN A 261 4.23 14.66 -12.96
C ASN A 261 3.68 13.61 -13.95
N PRO A 262 3.56 12.33 -13.58
CA PRO A 262 3.04 11.30 -14.48
C PRO A 262 1.62 11.53 -15.00
N TYR A 263 0.84 12.39 -14.34
CA TYR A 263 -0.55 12.68 -14.72
C TYR A 263 -0.67 13.93 -15.62
N TYR A 264 0.19 14.94 -15.41
CA TYR A 264 0.12 16.25 -16.07
C TYR A 264 1.31 16.60 -16.98
N GLY A 265 2.40 15.84 -16.92
CA GLY A 265 3.65 16.14 -17.60
C GLY A 265 4.58 17.02 -16.76
N LEU A 266 5.41 17.81 -17.43
CA LEU A 266 6.39 18.68 -16.75
C LEU A 266 5.67 19.87 -16.08
N GLN A 267 5.95 20.09 -14.80
CA GLN A 267 5.40 21.17 -14.00
C GLN A 267 6.51 21.96 -13.29
N ILE A 268 6.27 23.25 -13.09
CA ILE A 268 7.09 24.10 -12.24
C ILE A 268 6.23 24.44 -11.02
N LYS A 269 6.78 24.21 -9.82
CA LYS A 269 6.12 24.47 -8.54
C LYS A 269 6.93 25.49 -7.76
N THR A 270 6.24 26.41 -7.09
CA THR A 270 6.83 27.32 -6.10
C THR A 270 6.81 26.69 -4.71
N ILE A 271 7.51 27.27 -3.74
CA ILE A 271 7.40 26.89 -2.33
C ILE A 271 5.95 26.89 -1.86
N LYS A 272 5.18 27.93 -2.21
CA LYS A 272 3.77 28.06 -1.84
C LYS A 272 2.91 26.93 -2.41
N ASP A 273 3.21 26.48 -3.63
CA ASP A 273 2.48 25.36 -4.22
C ASP A 273 2.77 24.05 -3.49
N MET A 274 3.96 23.91 -2.87
CA MET A 274 4.39 22.67 -2.22
C MET A 274 3.83 22.48 -0.81
N ASP A 275 3.59 23.55 -0.05
CA ASP A 275 3.14 23.49 1.36
C ASP A 275 1.91 22.61 1.57
N ASP A 276 0.97 22.68 0.63
CA ASP A 276 -0.31 22.00 0.70
C ASP A 276 -0.39 20.76 -0.21
N TYR A 277 0.61 20.62 -1.08
CA TYR A 277 0.69 19.60 -2.11
C TYR A 277 1.52 18.40 -1.67
N TRP A 278 2.58 18.59 -0.89
CA TRP A 278 3.52 17.53 -0.57
C TRP A 278 3.26 16.92 0.81
N PHE A 279 3.46 15.60 0.95
CA PHE A 279 3.28 14.91 2.23
C PHE A 279 4.46 15.07 3.20
N GLY A 280 5.55 15.73 2.81
CA GLY A 280 6.76 15.84 3.64
C GLY A 280 7.66 14.61 3.60
N GLU A 281 7.51 13.77 2.55
CA GLU A 281 8.30 12.56 2.33
C GLU A 281 9.02 12.61 0.98
N ALA A 282 10.29 12.22 0.98
CA ALA A 282 11.10 12.16 -0.24
C ALA A 282 11.94 10.88 -0.26
N ILE A 283 11.98 10.19 -1.40
CA ILE A 283 12.99 9.18 -1.69
C ILE A 283 14.02 9.81 -2.64
N THR A 284 15.09 10.36 -2.08
CA THR A 284 16.16 11.00 -2.85
C THR A 284 16.98 9.96 -3.61
N ILE A 285 17.67 10.41 -4.66
CA ILE A 285 18.64 9.59 -5.40
C ILE A 285 20.02 10.24 -5.31
N LYS A 286 21.02 9.44 -4.95
CA LYS A 286 22.42 9.85 -5.05
C LYS A 286 22.93 9.50 -6.45
N SER A 287 23.27 10.53 -7.22
CA SER A 287 24.00 10.41 -8.48
C SER A 287 25.28 9.64 -8.27
#